data_AF-A0A7S0QSV9-F1
#
_entry.id   AF-A0A7S0QSV9-F1
#
_cell.length_a   1.000
_cell.length_b   1.000
_cell.length_c   1.000
_cell.angle_alpha   90.00
_cell.angle_beta   90.00
_cell.angle_gamma   90.00
#
_symmetry.space_group_name_H-M   'P 1'
#
loop_
_entity.id
_entity.type
_entity.pdbx_description
1 polymer ?
#
loop_
_entity_poly.entity_id
_entity_poly.type
_entity_poly.pdbx_seq_one_letter_code
_entity_poly.pdbx_strand_id
1 'polypeptide(L)'
;DADQPASKKAKLEDDDGDDALEDWELEELDRVRDREERDAFAARLKRRDDAKTRKLTVRGEKGGDPLLEEAAAEKVSAEERQLVFEESRIVSRQAYLEKRENKKIDELVESIEDEKRLFEGVKLSAKEKRDFAVKQRVLDLVKQRNDTIDRTPNYVMPESYDDTTRPEARSRRYKVLD
;
A
#
# COMPACT_ATOMS: atom_id res chain seq x y z
N ASP A 1 -44.22 43.28 -21.52
CA ASP A 1 -45.34 42.44 -22.00
C ASP A 1 -45.09 40.99 -21.66
N ALA A 2 -45.96 40.47 -20.81
CA ALA A 2 -45.99 39.09 -20.36
C ALA A 2 -46.77 38.26 -21.37
N ASP A 3 -46.29 37.05 -21.68
CA ASP A 3 -47.13 36.06 -22.35
C ASP A 3 -46.71 34.65 -21.91
N GLN A 4 -47.37 34.15 -20.87
CA GLN A 4 -47.35 32.72 -20.53
C GLN A 4 -48.54 32.06 -21.23
N PRO A 5 -48.34 30.97 -22.00
CA PRO A 5 -49.48 30.26 -22.58
C PRO A 5 -50.17 29.39 -21.51
N ALA A 6 -51.48 29.62 -21.40
CA ALA A 6 -52.39 28.99 -20.45
C ALA A 6 -52.51 27.46 -20.61
N SER A 7 -52.54 26.76 -19.48
CA SER A 7 -52.81 25.32 -19.39
C SER A 7 -54.26 24.99 -19.77
N LYS A 8 -54.48 24.37 -20.92
CA LYS A 8 -55.76 23.70 -21.23
C LYS A 8 -55.81 22.36 -20.49
N LYS A 9 -56.60 22.30 -19.41
CA LYS A 9 -57.05 21.03 -18.83
C LYS A 9 -58.05 20.39 -19.80
N ALA A 10 -57.62 19.33 -20.48
CA ALA A 10 -58.53 18.43 -21.17
C ALA A 10 -59.23 17.54 -20.13
N LYS A 11 -60.54 17.41 -20.31
CA LYS A 11 -61.47 16.62 -19.52
C LYS A 11 -61.20 15.14 -19.81
N LEU A 12 -60.79 14.38 -18.79
CA LEU A 12 -60.68 12.93 -18.86
C LEU A 12 -62.09 12.37 -18.65
N GLU A 13 -62.64 11.77 -19.69
CA GLU A 13 -63.83 10.92 -19.58
C GLU A 13 -63.32 9.51 -19.27
N ASP A 14 -63.78 8.95 -18.16
CA ASP A 14 -63.57 7.57 -17.78
C ASP A 14 -64.33 6.67 -18.78
N ASP A 15 -63.60 5.90 -19.59
CA ASP A 15 -64.11 4.75 -20.33
C ASP A 15 -63.31 3.53 -19.88
N ASP A 16 -63.94 2.72 -19.02
CA ASP A 16 -63.48 1.42 -18.57
C ASP A 16 -63.56 0.43 -19.75
N GLY A 17 -62.41 0.00 -20.28
CA GLY A 17 -62.36 -0.98 -21.38
C GLY A 17 -60.98 -1.56 -21.67
N ASP A 18 -60.75 -2.75 -21.11
CA ASP A 18 -59.73 -3.76 -21.44
C ASP A 18 -58.30 -3.63 -20.88
N ASP A 19 -57.98 -4.60 -20.01
CA ASP A 19 -56.84 -4.71 -19.12
C ASP A 19 -55.67 -5.44 -19.82
N ALA A 20 -55.18 -4.85 -20.91
CA ALA A 20 -53.96 -5.25 -21.60
C ALA A 20 -53.29 -4.02 -22.20
N LEU A 21 -52.26 -3.50 -21.51
CA LEU A 21 -51.40 -2.42 -22.02
C LEU A 21 -51.03 -2.72 -23.48
N GLU A 22 -51.29 -1.77 -24.39
CA GLU A 22 -50.89 -1.89 -25.80
C GLU A 22 -49.37 -2.13 -25.85
N ASP A 23 -48.88 -3.03 -26.72
CA ASP A 23 -47.44 -3.40 -26.81
C ASP A 23 -46.50 -2.17 -26.87
N TRP A 24 -46.98 -1.05 -27.41
CA TRP A 24 -46.29 0.24 -27.48
C TRP A 24 -46.12 0.95 -26.13
N GLU A 25 -47.10 0.84 -25.23
CA GLU A 25 -47.02 1.41 -23.88
C GLU A 25 -46.06 0.59 -23.00
N LEU A 26 -46.03 -0.73 -23.20
CA LEU A 26 -45.06 -1.62 -22.54
C LEU A 26 -43.63 -1.30 -22.98
N GLU A 27 -43.42 -1.07 -24.29
CA GLU A 27 -42.10 -0.70 -24.84
C GLU A 27 -41.64 0.69 -24.38
N GLU A 28 -42.54 1.66 -24.21
CA GLU A 28 -42.17 2.97 -23.64
C GLU A 28 -41.82 2.86 -22.15
N LEU A 29 -42.54 2.03 -21.37
CA LEU A 29 -42.21 1.77 -19.97
C LEU A 29 -40.84 1.12 -19.81
N ASP A 30 -40.50 0.15 -20.64
CA ASP A 30 -39.16 -0.48 -20.64
C ASP A 30 -38.06 0.54 -20.98
N ARG A 31 -38.31 1.44 -21.95
CA ARG A 31 -37.35 2.52 -22.29
C ARG A 31 -37.17 3.53 -21.15
N VAL A 32 -38.25 3.87 -20.44
CA VAL A 32 -38.18 4.76 -19.27
C VAL A 32 -37.40 4.08 -18.14
N ARG A 33 -37.70 2.81 -17.87
CA ARG A 33 -36.97 2.01 -16.88
C ARG A 33 -35.47 1.92 -17.18
N ASP A 34 -35.09 1.67 -18.43
CA ASP A 34 -33.69 1.65 -18.85
C ASP A 34 -32.96 2.99 -18.68
N ARG A 35 -33.69 4.12 -18.81
CA ARG A 35 -33.13 5.46 -18.52
C ARG A 35 -32.97 5.65 -17.01
N GLU A 36 -33.98 5.30 -16.24
CA GLU A 36 -33.97 5.40 -14.78
C GLU A 36 -32.87 4.52 -14.16
N GLU A 37 -32.66 3.30 -14.66
CA GLU A 37 -31.60 2.41 -14.20
C GLU A 37 -30.21 2.97 -14.50
N ARG A 38 -30.02 3.60 -15.67
CA ARG A 38 -28.77 4.31 -16.02
C ARG A 38 -28.50 5.49 -15.10
N ASP A 39 -29.51 6.32 -14.86
CA ASP A 39 -29.38 7.50 -14.00
C ASP A 39 -29.18 7.09 -12.53
N ALA A 40 -29.84 6.04 -12.07
CA ALA A 40 -29.64 5.45 -10.75
C ALA A 40 -28.22 4.90 -10.57
N PHE A 41 -27.66 4.24 -11.60
CA PHE A 41 -26.28 3.77 -11.59
C PHE A 41 -25.28 4.94 -11.57
N ALA A 42 -25.50 5.98 -12.38
CA ALA A 42 -24.68 7.18 -12.39
C ALA A 42 -24.71 7.90 -11.03
N ALA A 43 -25.89 8.00 -10.39
CA ALA A 43 -26.03 8.56 -9.05
C ALA A 43 -25.30 7.71 -7.99
N ARG A 44 -25.34 6.38 -8.09
CA ARG A 44 -24.58 5.48 -7.21
C ARG A 44 -23.07 5.63 -7.40
N LEU A 45 -22.60 5.77 -8.64
CA LEU A 45 -21.19 5.99 -8.95
C LEU A 45 -20.71 7.33 -8.36
N LYS A 46 -21.44 8.41 -8.63
CA LYS A 46 -21.18 9.74 -8.06
C LYS A 46 -21.15 9.71 -6.54
N ARG A 47 -22.14 9.09 -5.88
CA ARG A 47 -22.15 8.95 -4.40
C ARG A 47 -20.95 8.16 -3.88
N ARG A 48 -20.53 7.10 -4.57
CA ARG A 48 -19.36 6.29 -4.19
C ARG A 48 -18.08 7.12 -4.30
N ASP A 49 -17.96 7.90 -5.36
CA ASP A 49 -16.79 8.72 -5.61
C ASP A 49 -16.77 9.93 -4.66
N ASP A 50 -17.90 10.60 -4.43
CA ASP A 50 -18.08 11.65 -3.41
C ASP A 50 -17.80 11.15 -1.99
N ALA A 51 -18.21 9.92 -1.66
CA ALA A 51 -17.90 9.32 -0.36
C ALA A 51 -16.40 9.01 -0.21
N LYS A 52 -15.74 8.60 -1.29
CA LYS A 52 -14.28 8.40 -1.29
C LYS A 52 -13.54 9.73 -1.17
N THR A 53 -13.94 10.76 -1.91
CA THR A 53 -13.31 12.09 -1.87
C THR A 53 -13.60 12.83 -0.57
N ARG A 54 -14.82 12.79 -0.02
CA ARG A 54 -15.12 13.33 1.32
C ARG A 54 -14.38 12.60 2.44
N LYS A 55 -14.18 11.29 2.31
CA LYS A 55 -13.38 10.52 3.28
C LYS A 55 -11.89 10.87 3.19
N LEU A 56 -11.42 11.29 2.01
CA LEU A 56 -10.08 11.85 1.83
C LEU A 56 -9.97 13.25 2.46
N THR A 57 -10.97 14.14 2.31
CA THR A 57 -10.91 15.49 2.91
C THR A 57 -10.98 15.47 4.44
N VAL A 58 -11.75 14.56 5.05
CA VAL A 58 -11.86 14.45 6.52
C VAL A 58 -10.66 13.73 7.16
N ARG A 59 -9.96 12.86 6.41
CA ARG A 59 -8.71 12.21 6.86
C ARG A 59 -7.46 12.98 6.40
N GLY A 60 -7.64 14.09 5.69
CA GLY A 60 -6.65 14.72 4.81
C GLY A 60 -6.19 16.10 5.24
N GLU A 61 -5.99 16.38 6.53
CA GLU A 61 -5.07 17.46 6.93
C GLU A 61 -3.61 17.18 6.49
N LYS A 62 -3.34 16.04 5.83
CA LYS A 62 -2.03 15.64 5.29
C LYS A 62 -2.08 15.01 3.90
N GLY A 63 -3.06 15.38 3.06
CA GLY A 63 -3.12 14.91 1.67
C GLY A 63 -3.44 16.07 0.76
N GLY A 64 -2.41 16.69 0.17
CA GLY A 64 -2.60 17.77 -0.80
C GLY A 64 -3.45 17.31 -1.98
N ASP A 65 -4.28 18.21 -2.51
CA ASP A 65 -4.94 17.98 -3.79
C ASP A 65 -3.88 17.54 -4.82
N PRO A 66 -4.10 16.46 -5.59
CA PRO A 66 -3.15 16.05 -6.63
C PRO A 66 -2.89 17.17 -7.65
N LEU A 67 -3.87 18.06 -7.84
CA LEU A 67 -3.75 19.26 -8.68
C LEU A 67 -2.81 20.33 -8.09
N LEU A 68 -2.76 20.45 -6.75
CA LEU A 68 -1.83 21.35 -6.05
C LEU A 68 -0.42 20.77 -6.01
N GLU A 69 -0.28 19.45 -5.93
CA GLU A 69 1.01 18.76 -5.99
C GLU A 69 1.65 18.85 -7.39
N GLU A 70 0.86 18.71 -8.46
CA GLU A 70 1.32 18.94 -9.83
C GLU A 70 1.72 20.41 -10.07
N ALA A 71 0.92 21.37 -9.58
CA ALA A 71 1.25 22.80 -9.68
C ALA A 71 2.44 23.22 -8.80
N ALA A 72 2.73 22.48 -7.72
CA ALA A 72 3.92 22.69 -6.90
C ALA A 72 5.15 22.07 -7.56
N ALA A 73 5.04 20.88 -8.16
CA ALA A 73 6.11 20.22 -8.90
C ALA A 73 6.59 21.06 -10.10
N GLU A 74 5.69 21.81 -10.75
CA GLU A 74 6.04 22.72 -11.85
C GLU A 74 6.91 23.90 -11.39
N LYS A 75 6.81 24.32 -10.13
CA LYS A 75 7.57 25.45 -9.54
C LYS A 75 8.95 25.08 -9.01
N VAL A 76 9.27 23.79 -8.92
CA VAL A 76 10.58 23.30 -8.43
C VAL A 76 11.64 23.51 -9.51
N SER A 77 12.77 24.11 -9.12
CA SER A 77 13.94 24.31 -9.99
C SER A 77 14.42 22.98 -10.58
N ALA A 78 15.01 23.00 -11.78
CA ALA A 78 15.61 21.81 -12.37
C ALA A 78 16.66 21.15 -11.45
N GLU A 79 17.38 21.95 -10.67
CA GLU A 79 18.39 21.49 -9.70
C GLU A 79 17.75 20.81 -8.49
N GLU A 80 16.68 21.39 -7.94
CA GLU A 80 15.93 20.81 -6.81
C GLU A 80 15.26 19.49 -7.22
N ARG A 81 14.75 19.39 -8.46
CA ARG A 81 14.21 18.13 -9.01
C ARG A 81 15.28 17.05 -9.09
N GLN A 82 16.52 17.41 -9.47
CA GLN A 82 17.64 16.47 -9.50
C GLN A 82 18.02 15.99 -8.10
N LEU A 83 18.08 16.90 -7.12
CA LEU A 83 18.37 16.52 -5.72
C LEU A 83 17.31 15.56 -5.17
N VAL A 84 16.03 15.90 -5.32
CA VAL A 84 14.91 15.02 -4.91
C VAL A 84 14.99 13.66 -5.60
N PHE A 85 15.36 13.64 -6.88
CA PHE A 85 15.52 12.40 -7.62
C PHE A 85 16.68 11.54 -7.07
N GLU A 86 17.84 12.11 -6.78
CA GLU A 86 18.96 11.36 -6.20
C GLU A 86 18.64 10.86 -4.79
N GLU A 87 17.94 11.64 -3.97
CA GLU A 87 17.45 11.17 -2.66
C GLU A 87 16.46 10.01 -2.81
N SER A 88 15.53 10.10 -3.77
CA SER A 88 14.56 9.02 -4.05
C SER A 88 15.25 7.72 -4.51
N ARG A 89 16.39 7.83 -5.20
CA ARG A 89 17.22 6.67 -5.60
C ARG A 89 17.85 6.00 -4.39
N ILE A 90 18.33 6.77 -3.42
CA ILE A 90 18.92 6.22 -2.19
C ILE A 90 17.85 5.44 -1.42
N VAL A 91 16.68 6.03 -1.21
CA VAL A 91 15.56 5.40 -0.48
C VAL A 91 15.07 4.14 -1.20
N SER A 92 14.86 4.23 -2.52
CA SER A 92 14.42 3.07 -3.31
C SER A 92 15.46 1.93 -3.32
N ARG A 93 16.76 2.26 -3.35
CA ARG A 93 17.82 1.27 -3.25
C ARG A 93 17.85 0.59 -1.89
N GLN A 94 17.66 1.33 -0.80
CA GLN A 94 17.55 0.75 0.55
C GLN A 94 16.38 -0.25 0.61
N ALA A 95 15.20 0.18 0.16
CA ALA A 95 14.01 -0.68 0.12
C ALA A 95 14.20 -1.90 -0.80
N TYR A 96 14.92 -1.76 -1.92
CA TYR A 96 15.24 -2.90 -2.79
C TYR A 96 16.17 -3.91 -2.11
N LEU A 97 17.18 -3.43 -1.39
CA LEU A 97 18.13 -4.30 -0.70
C LEU A 97 17.45 -5.14 0.38
N GLU A 98 16.54 -4.56 1.15
CA GLU A 98 15.72 -5.29 2.13
C GLU A 98 14.88 -6.39 1.46
N LYS A 99 14.16 -6.03 0.39
CA LYS A 99 13.36 -7.00 -0.39
C LYS A 99 14.22 -8.10 -0.99
N ARG A 100 15.40 -7.73 -1.48
CA ARG A 100 16.34 -8.65 -2.13
C ARG A 100 16.97 -9.60 -1.11
N GLU A 101 17.28 -9.10 0.08
CA GLU A 101 17.76 -9.92 1.19
C GLU A 101 16.70 -10.97 1.55
N ASN A 102 15.46 -10.57 1.81
CA ASN A 102 14.37 -11.49 2.15
C ASN A 102 14.18 -12.55 1.06
N LYS A 103 14.12 -12.14 -0.21
CA LYS A 103 14.01 -13.07 -1.33
C LYS A 103 15.16 -14.10 -1.36
N LYS A 104 16.38 -13.68 -1.03
CA LYS A 104 17.54 -14.59 -0.99
C LYS A 104 17.50 -15.56 0.18
N ILE A 105 16.91 -15.15 1.31
CA ILE A 105 16.66 -16.03 2.45
C ILE A 105 15.62 -17.08 2.06
N ASP A 106 14.52 -16.67 1.44
CA ASP A 106 13.45 -17.57 0.99
C ASP A 106 14.00 -18.61 -0.01
N GLU A 107 14.75 -18.15 -1.04
CA GLU A 107 15.43 -19.04 -1.99
C GLU A 107 16.38 -20.04 -1.29
N LEU A 108 17.08 -19.62 -0.21
CA LEU A 108 17.95 -20.51 0.55
C LEU A 108 17.14 -21.55 1.34
N VAL A 109 16.02 -21.15 1.95
CA VAL A 109 15.11 -22.05 2.68
C VAL A 109 14.55 -23.10 1.72
N GLU A 110 14.02 -22.67 0.58
CA GLU A 110 13.50 -23.56 -0.47
C GLU A 110 14.58 -24.55 -0.94
N SER A 111 15.80 -24.07 -1.20
CA SER A 111 16.91 -24.96 -1.61
C SER A 111 17.23 -26.05 -0.58
N ILE A 112 17.15 -25.73 0.72
CA ILE A 112 17.38 -26.68 1.80
C ILE A 112 16.23 -27.70 1.89
N GLU A 113 15.00 -27.25 1.70
CA GLU A 113 13.81 -28.11 1.72
C GLU A 113 13.80 -29.08 0.53
N ASP A 114 14.11 -28.58 -0.66
CA ASP A 114 14.25 -29.37 -1.87
C ASP A 114 15.34 -30.43 -1.72
N GLU A 115 16.52 -30.07 -1.18
CA GLU A 115 17.60 -31.03 -0.92
C GLU A 115 17.18 -32.11 0.08
N LYS A 116 16.45 -31.75 1.15
CA LYS A 116 15.93 -32.73 2.11
C LYS A 116 14.99 -33.73 1.44
N ARG A 117 14.09 -33.22 0.60
CA ARG A 117 13.09 -34.04 -0.09
C ARG A 117 13.71 -34.89 -1.20
N LEU A 118 14.61 -34.33 -2.00
CA LEU A 118 15.23 -35.00 -3.13
C LEU A 118 16.17 -36.13 -2.70
N PHE A 119 16.89 -35.94 -1.59
CA PHE A 119 17.85 -36.91 -1.07
C PHE A 119 17.31 -37.75 0.09
N GLU A 120 16.00 -37.72 0.33
CA GLU A 120 15.36 -38.56 1.33
C GLU A 120 15.61 -40.04 1.02
N GLY A 121 16.17 -40.78 1.99
CA GLY A 121 16.48 -42.20 1.82
C GLY A 121 17.76 -42.52 1.03
N VAL A 122 18.49 -41.51 0.52
CA VAL A 122 19.74 -41.69 -0.22
C VAL A 122 20.97 -41.51 0.68
N LYS A 123 22.00 -42.33 0.51
CA LYS A 123 23.27 -42.17 1.21
C LYS A 123 24.07 -41.03 0.59
N LEU A 124 24.04 -39.86 1.23
CA LEU A 124 24.85 -38.70 0.84
C LEU A 124 26.35 -38.91 1.05
N SER A 125 27.14 -38.39 0.13
CA SER A 125 28.60 -38.28 0.23
C SER A 125 29.02 -37.37 1.40
N ALA A 126 30.25 -37.57 1.90
CA ALA A 126 30.81 -36.70 2.93
C ALA A 126 30.92 -35.23 2.48
N LYS A 127 31.06 -34.96 1.17
CA LYS A 127 31.08 -33.60 0.65
C LYS A 127 29.69 -32.97 0.71
N GLU A 128 28.67 -33.66 0.18
CA GLU A 128 27.28 -33.21 0.15
C GLU A 128 26.73 -32.93 1.54
N LYS A 129 27.04 -33.80 2.52
CA LYS A 129 26.66 -33.57 3.93
C LYS A 129 27.26 -32.28 4.50
N ARG A 130 28.52 -31.96 4.15
CA ARG A 130 29.17 -30.72 4.61
C ARG A 130 28.54 -29.51 3.94
N ASP A 131 28.30 -29.59 2.63
CA ASP A 131 27.70 -28.50 1.86
C ASP A 131 26.29 -28.18 2.38
N PHE A 132 25.48 -29.22 2.66
CA PHE A 132 24.17 -29.08 3.27
C PHE A 132 24.24 -28.48 4.68
N ALA A 133 25.18 -28.93 5.51
CA ALA A 133 25.39 -28.36 6.84
C ALA A 133 25.83 -26.87 6.79
N VAL A 134 26.62 -26.47 5.78
CA VAL A 134 27.00 -25.07 5.57
C VAL A 134 25.76 -24.23 5.24
N LYS A 135 24.89 -24.69 4.33
CA LYS A 135 23.64 -23.98 4.00
C LYS A 135 22.76 -23.76 5.22
N GLN A 136 22.59 -24.79 6.05
CA GLN A 136 21.84 -24.68 7.31
C GLN A 136 22.45 -23.65 8.27
N ARG A 137 23.78 -23.71 8.47
CA ARG A 137 24.47 -22.74 9.33
C ARG A 137 24.34 -21.30 8.82
N VAL A 138 24.41 -21.09 7.50
CA VAL A 138 24.21 -19.77 6.90
C VAL A 138 22.80 -19.27 7.20
N LEU A 139 21.77 -20.11 7.03
CA LEU A 139 20.39 -19.75 7.37
C LEU A 139 20.25 -19.38 8.86
N ASP A 140 20.87 -20.14 9.75
CA ASP A 140 20.83 -19.88 11.19
C ASP A 140 21.53 -18.56 11.56
N LEU A 141 22.69 -18.29 10.96
CA LEU A 141 23.41 -17.03 11.15
C LEU A 141 22.59 -15.83 10.67
N VAL A 142 21.89 -15.97 9.54
CA VAL A 142 21.03 -14.90 9.03
C VAL A 142 19.85 -14.63 9.97
N LYS A 143 19.21 -15.68 10.50
CA LYS A 143 18.15 -15.54 11.51
C LYS A 143 18.64 -14.81 12.76
N GLN A 144 19.79 -15.22 13.29
CA GLN A 144 20.41 -14.54 14.44
C GLN A 144 20.73 -13.07 14.15
N ARG A 145 21.26 -12.77 12.96
CA ARG A 145 21.53 -11.39 12.54
C ARG A 145 20.25 -10.55 12.57
N ASN A 146 19.18 -11.04 11.95
CA ASN A 146 17.92 -10.29 11.89
C ASN A 146 17.35 -10.02 13.29
N ASP A 147 17.37 -11.03 14.17
CA ASP A 147 16.96 -10.87 15.57
C ASP A 147 17.81 -9.83 16.33
N THR A 148 19.10 -9.72 16.01
CA THR A 148 19.98 -8.72 16.66
C THR A 148 19.79 -7.31 16.12
N ILE A 149 19.62 -7.15 14.80
CA ILE A 149 19.44 -5.83 14.16
C ILE A 149 18.21 -5.13 14.72
N ASP A 150 17.10 -5.86 14.89
CA ASP A 150 15.87 -5.29 15.44
C ASP A 150 16.01 -4.85 16.90
N ARG A 151 16.99 -5.39 17.63
CA ARG A 151 17.20 -5.13 19.07
C ARG A 151 18.25 -4.06 19.35
N THR A 152 19.23 -3.89 18.48
CA THR A 152 20.34 -2.95 18.71
C THR A 152 20.17 -1.68 17.90
N PRO A 153 20.13 -0.49 18.53
CA PRO A 153 20.15 0.77 17.78
C PRO A 153 21.45 0.90 16.98
N ASN A 154 21.34 1.25 15.70
CA ASN A 154 22.46 1.40 14.76
C ASN A 154 23.49 2.47 15.20
N TYR A 155 23.07 3.41 16.04
CA TYR A 155 23.95 4.42 16.64
C TYR A 155 23.68 4.50 18.14
N VAL A 156 24.71 4.19 18.92
CA VAL A 156 24.75 4.44 20.36
C VAL A 156 25.84 5.47 20.58
N MET A 157 25.46 6.66 21.05
CA MET A 157 26.46 7.63 21.50
C MET A 157 27.20 7.01 22.69
N PRO A 158 28.55 6.99 22.70
CA PRO A 158 29.30 6.50 23.84
C PRO A 158 28.85 7.22 25.12
N GLU A 159 28.70 6.46 26.21
CA GLU A 159 28.39 7.05 27.50
C GLU A 159 29.51 8.04 27.89
N SER A 160 29.15 9.25 28.33
CA SER A 160 30.14 10.23 28.76
C SER A 160 30.76 9.82 30.10
N TYR A 161 32.09 9.87 30.20
CA TYR A 161 32.81 9.45 31.40
C TYR A 161 32.50 10.32 32.63
N ASP A 162 32.09 11.57 32.42
CA ASP A 162 31.83 12.60 33.43
C ASP A 162 30.34 12.80 33.76
N ASP A 163 29.45 11.92 33.29
CA ASP A 163 28.03 12.01 33.66
C ASP A 163 27.83 11.75 35.16
N THR A 164 27.53 12.81 35.90
CA THR A 164 27.36 12.78 37.36
C THR A 164 26.01 12.18 37.79
N THR A 165 25.07 12.02 36.86
CA THR A 165 23.75 11.45 37.14
C THR A 165 23.78 9.92 37.24
N ARG A 166 24.82 9.27 36.71
CA ARG A 166 24.95 7.81 36.66
C ARG A 166 26.26 7.36 37.34
N PRO A 167 26.22 6.88 38.60
CA PRO A 167 27.41 6.63 39.41
C PRO A 167 28.35 5.54 38.85
N GLU A 168 27.86 4.65 37.99
CA GLU A 168 28.66 3.59 37.35
C GLU A 168 29.62 4.10 36.25
N ALA A 169 29.42 5.31 35.71
CA ALA A 169 30.23 5.85 34.62
C ALA A 169 31.69 6.12 35.05
N ARG A 170 31.91 6.48 36.33
CA ARG A 170 33.25 6.75 36.89
C ARG A 170 34.10 5.48 36.99
N SER A 171 33.48 4.34 37.33
CA SER A 171 34.17 3.05 37.50
C SER A 171 34.66 2.47 36.17
N ARG A 172 34.00 2.79 35.05
CA ARG A 172 34.38 2.29 33.72
C ARG A 172 35.63 2.98 33.14
N ARG A 173 36.05 4.13 33.69
CA ARG A 173 37.27 4.85 33.26
C ARG A 173 38.55 4.02 33.42
N TYR A 174 38.63 3.21 34.46
CA TYR A 174 39.84 2.45 34.81
C TYR A 174 39.84 1.01 34.29
N LYS A 175 38.74 0.56 33.67
CA LYS A 175 38.57 -0.84 33.24
C LYS A 175 39.38 -1.23 32.00
N VAL A 176 39.94 -0.26 31.28
CA VAL A 176 40.77 -0.49 30.07
C VAL A 176 42.27 -0.61 30.45
N LEU A 177 42.62 -0.38 31.72
CA LEU A 177 44.01 -0.36 32.22
C LEU A 177 44.43 -1.66 32.93
N ASP A 178 43.52 -2.63 33.09
CA ASP A 178 43.76 -3.98 33.59
C ASP A 178 43.71 -5.00 32.44
#